data_AF-A0A2D1A819-F1
#
_entry.id   AF-A0A2D1A819-F1
#
_cell.length_a   1.000
_cell.length_b   1.000
_cell.length_c   1.000
_cell.angle_alpha   90.00
_cell.angle_beta   90.00
_cell.angle_gamma   90.00
#
_symmetry.space_group_name_H-M   'P 1'
#
loop_
_entity.id
_entity.type
_entity.pdbx_description
1 polymer ?
#
loop_
_entity_poly.entity_id
_entity_poly.type
_entity_poly.pdbx_seq_one_letter_code
_entity_poly.pdbx_strand_id
1 'polypeptide(L)' 'CARRLMKLWRAARIQSNDPVEAWASIVEDPAKTAEYKPRRGMGGFVRSSWDEVNELIA' A
#
# COMPACT_ATOMS: atom_id res chain seq x y z
N CYS A 1 7.90 8.55 1.65
CA CYS A 1 7.92 7.16 1.16
C CYS A 1 6.60 6.41 1.36
N ALA A 2 5.78 6.72 2.38
CA ALA A 2 4.41 6.19 2.47
C ALA A 2 3.52 6.59 1.28
N ARG A 3 3.78 7.76 0.67
CA ARG A 3 3.02 8.26 -0.49
C ARG A 3 2.95 7.28 -1.68
N ARG A 4 4.01 6.50 -1.94
CA ARG A 4 4.02 5.53 -3.05
C ARG A 4 3.22 4.29 -2.70
N LEU A 5 3.42 3.75 -1.51
CA LEU A 5 2.60 2.64 -1.00
C LEU A 5 1.12 3.01 -0.98
N MET A 6 0.76 4.19 -0.48
CA MET A 6 -0.63 4.68 -0.48
C MET A 6 -1.20 4.87 -1.89
N LYS A 7 -0.39 5.28 -2.86
CA LYS A 7 -0.82 5.35 -4.27
C LYS A 7 -1.08 3.96 -4.86
N LEU A 8 -0.19 3.00 -4.59
CA LEU A 8 -0.35 1.60 -5.01
C LEU A 8 -1.57 0.96 -4.34
N TRP A 9 -1.76 1.20 -3.04
CA TRP A 9 -2.91 0.77 -2.28
C TRP A 9 -4.22 1.27 -2.88
N ARG A 10 -4.31 2.58 -3.16
CA ARG A 10 -5.49 3.16 -3.81
C ARG A 10 -5.73 2.62 -5.22
N ALA A 11 -4.68 2.41 -6.00
CA ALA A 11 -4.79 1.82 -7.33
C ALA A 11 -5.24 0.35 -7.30
N ALA A 12 -4.81 -0.41 -6.29
CA ALA A 12 -5.25 -1.78 -6.07
C ALA A 12 -6.70 -1.83 -5.55
N ARG A 13 -7.06 -0.92 -4.64
CA ARG A 13 -8.44 -0.76 -4.13
C ARG A 13 -9.47 -0.43 -5.23
N ILE A 14 -9.03 0.21 -6.32
CA ILE A 14 -9.89 0.48 -7.50
C ILE A 14 -10.07 -0.77 -8.37
N GLN A 15 -9.06 -1.65 -8.42
CA GLN A 15 -9.08 -2.86 -9.25
C GLN A 15 -9.69 -4.07 -8.53
N SER A 16 -9.53 -4.14 -7.21
CA SER A 16 -9.96 -5.25 -6.36
C SER A 16 -10.94 -4.77 -5.30
N ASN A 17 -12.12 -5.37 -5.29
CA ASN A 17 -13.18 -5.06 -4.34
C ASN A 17 -12.87 -5.60 -2.93
N ASP A 18 -12.02 -6.62 -2.83
CA ASP A 18 -11.54 -7.19 -1.57
C ASP A 18 -10.21 -6.52 -1.13
N PRO A 19 -10.12 -5.98 0.11
CA PRO A 19 -8.86 -5.43 0.66
C PRO A 19 -7.72 -6.44 0.69
N VAL A 20 -8.02 -7.72 0.97
CA VAL A 20 -7.01 -8.77 1.12
C VAL A 20 -6.41 -9.12 -0.23
N GLU A 21 -7.24 -9.26 -1.27
CA GLU A 21 -6.76 -9.47 -2.65
C GLU A 21 -6.00 -8.25 -3.17
N ALA A 22 -6.48 -7.04 -2.86
CA ALA A 22 -5.79 -5.81 -3.22
C ALA A 22 -4.37 -5.78 -2.62
N TRP A 23 -4.23 -6.17 -1.36
CA TRP A 23 -2.93 -6.27 -0.68
C TRP A 23 -2.05 -7.37 -1.28
N ALA A 24 -2.61 -8.56 -1.54
CA ALA A 24 -1.91 -9.66 -2.18
C ALA A 24 -1.29 -9.23 -3.52
N SER A 25 -2.06 -8.53 -4.37
CA SER A 25 -1.57 -8.03 -5.66
C SER A 25 -0.39 -7.03 -5.59
N ILE A 26 -0.20 -6.39 -4.45
CA ILE A 26 0.91 -5.45 -4.21
C ILE A 26 2.14 -6.19 -3.66
N VAL A 27 1.93 -7.17 -2.78
CA VAL A 27 3.01 -7.92 -2.13
C VAL A 27 3.57 -9.01 -3.04
N GLU A 28 2.71 -9.66 -3.83
CA GLU A 28 3.10 -10.69 -4.80
C GLU A 28 3.87 -10.13 -5.98
N ASP A 29 3.73 -8.83 -6.27
CA ASP A 29 4.49 -8.16 -7.33
C ASP A 29 5.87 -7.70 -6.81
N PRO A 30 6.97 -8.34 -7.24
CA PRO A 30 8.32 -8.01 -6.80
C PRO A 30 8.75 -6.61 -7.23
N ALA A 31 8.22 -6.08 -8.34
CA ALA A 31 8.55 -4.73 -8.81
C ALA A 31 7.92 -3.67 -7.90
N LYS A 32 6.66 -3.87 -7.49
CA LYS A 32 5.99 -2.99 -6.52
C LYS A 32 6.65 -3.06 -5.16
N THR A 33 7.01 -4.26 -4.69
CA THR A 33 7.66 -4.41 -3.37
C THR A 33 9.06 -3.80 -3.30
N ALA A 34 9.86 -3.91 -4.36
CA ALA A 34 11.16 -3.26 -4.46
C ALA A 34 11.05 -1.73 -4.43
N GLU A 35 9.90 -1.16 -4.77
CA GLU A 35 9.72 0.28 -4.85
C GLU A 35 9.50 0.95 -3.48
N TYR A 36 8.82 0.26 -2.55
CA TYR A 36 8.49 0.80 -1.22
C TYR A 36 9.31 0.21 -0.07
N LYS A 37 9.76 -1.06 -0.14
CA LYS A 37 10.55 -1.72 0.91
C LYS A 37 11.89 -1.02 1.24
N PRO A 38 12.77 -0.71 0.27
CA PRO A 38 14.08 -0.10 0.56
C PRO A 38 13.97 1.36 0.99
N ARG A 39 12.78 1.97 0.83
CA ARG A 39 12.54 3.37 1.17
C ARG A 39 11.97 3.59 2.58
N ARG A 40 11.86 2.51 3.38
CA ARG A 40 11.53 2.59 4.80
C ARG A 40 12.65 3.33 5.55
N GLY A 41 12.29 4.21 6.48
CA GLY A 41 13.25 5.03 7.23
C GLY A 41 13.68 6.35 6.57
N MET A 42 13.31 6.60 5.29
CA MET A 42 13.63 7.85 4.57
C MET A 42 12.55 8.94 4.68
N GLY A 43 11.69 8.89 5.70
CA GLY A 43 10.62 9.88 5.92
C GLY A 43 9.51 9.92 4.85
N GLY A 44 8.72 11.00 4.86
CA GLY A 44 7.62 11.23 3.91
C GLY A 44 6.39 10.36 4.16
N PHE A 45 5.91 10.38 5.41
CA PHE A 45 4.59 9.87 5.78
C PHE A 45 3.49 10.74 5.17
N VAL A 46 2.37 10.12 4.82
CA VAL A 46 1.18 10.81 4.32
C VAL A 46 0.09 10.59 5.34
N ARG A 47 -0.77 11.59 5.54
CA ARG A 47 -1.93 11.46 6.41
C ARG A 47 -2.91 10.46 5.79
N SER A 48 -3.21 9.41 6.52
CA SER A 48 -4.22 8.40 6.19
C SER A 48 -5.35 8.46 7.22
N SER A 49 -6.55 8.00 6.86
CA SER A 49 -7.64 7.80 7.82
C SER A 49 -7.46 6.50 8.59
N TRP A 50 -8.10 6.39 9.75
CA TRP A 50 -8.09 5.17 10.56
C TRP A 50 -8.71 3.99 9.80
N ASP A 51 -9.78 4.20 9.04
CA ASP A 51 -10.41 3.16 8.23
C ASP A 51 -9.46 2.58 7.16
N GLU A 52 -8.76 3.44 6.42
CA GLU A 52 -7.83 3.02 5.35
C GLU A 52 -6.63 2.23 5.91
N VAL A 53 -6.22 2.52 7.14
CA VAL A 53 -5.12 1.82 7.82
C VAL A 53 -5.59 0.51 8.44
N ASN A 54 -6.79 0.47 9.01
CA ASN A 54 -7.38 -0.75 9.56
C ASN A 54 -7.61 -1.79 8.46
N GLU A 55 -8.09 -1.39 7.27
CA GLU A 55 -8.24 -2.29 6.12
C GLU A 55 -6.90 -2.83 5.57
N LEU A 56 -5.80 -2.12 5.80
CA LEU A 56 -4.47 -2.56 5.36
C LEU A 56 -3.82 -3.54 6.35
N ILE A 57 -4.21 -3.45 7.63
CA ILE A 57 -3.66 -4.27 8.73
C ILE A 57 -4.50 -5.53 8.99
N ALA A 58 -5.82 -5.43 8.85
CA ALA A 58 -6.79 -6.51 9.09
C ALA A 58 -6.65 -7.64 8.06
#